data_AF-A0A976HV27-F1
#
_entry.id   AF-A0A976HV27-F1
#
_cell.length_a   1.000
_cell.length_b   1.000
_cell.length_c   1.000
_cell.angle_alpha   90.00
_cell.angle_beta   90.00
_cell.angle_gamma   90.00
#
_symmetry.space_group_name_H-M   'P 1'
#
loop_
_entity.id
_entity.type
_entity.pdbx_description
1 polymer ?
#
loop_
_entity_poly.entity_id
_entity_poly.type
_entity_poly.pdbx_seq_one_letter_code
_entity_poly.pdbx_strand_id
1 'polypeptide(L)' 'MARTKATLGVGARLADHLSVSVLALVYPPALIEGILRECGVEGKRLRTLPMLTMSYYCIGLSLYPEWE' A
#
# COMPACT_ATOMS: atom_id res chain seq x y z
N MET A 1 2.29 -24.27 -1.85
CA MET A 1 1.51 -25.15 -0.95
C MET A 1 0.32 -24.39 -0.39
N ALA A 2 -0.92 -24.75 -0.75
CA ALA A 2 -2.14 -24.06 -0.31
C ALA A 2 -2.51 -24.26 1.18
N ARG A 3 -1.55 -24.72 2.00
CA ARG A 3 -1.74 -25.08 3.42
C ARG A 3 -0.56 -24.72 4.32
N THR A 4 0.51 -24.11 3.80
CA THR A 4 1.59 -23.61 4.66
C THR A 4 1.13 -22.29 5.25
N LYS A 5 0.96 -22.23 6.58
CA LYS A 5 0.68 -20.98 7.28
C LYS A 5 1.85 -20.04 7.04
N ALA A 6 1.62 -18.94 6.33
CA ALA A 6 2.61 -17.88 6.23
C ALA A 6 2.87 -17.33 7.65
N THR A 7 4.10 -17.45 8.12
CA THR A 7 4.53 -16.91 9.41
C THR A 7 5.33 -15.65 9.15
N LEU A 8 4.85 -14.53 9.69
CA LEU A 8 5.57 -13.27 9.68
C LEU A 8 6.96 -13.47 10.34
N GLY A 9 8.03 -12.94 9.74
CA GLY A 9 9.36 -12.90 10.35
C GLY A 9 9.35 -12.27 11.75
N VAL A 10 10.23 -12.74 12.63
CA VAL A 10 10.29 -12.33 14.04
C VAL A 10 10.92 -10.94 14.15
N GLY A 11 10.20 -9.97 14.72
CA GLY A 11 10.68 -8.61 14.94
C GLY A 11 9.68 -7.55 14.50
N ALA A 12 9.89 -6.32 14.94
CA ALA A 12 9.09 -5.18 14.51
C ALA A 12 9.43 -4.80 13.07
N ARG A 13 8.41 -4.63 12.22
CA ARG A 13 8.56 -4.11 10.87
C ARG A 13 8.31 -2.62 10.83
N LEU A 14 8.92 -1.97 9.84
CA LEU A 14 8.62 -0.56 9.58
C LEU A 14 7.11 -0.34 9.34
N ALA A 15 6.46 -1.27 8.66
CA ALA A 15 5.01 -1.27 8.44
C ALA A 15 4.19 -1.38 9.74
N ASP A 16 4.74 -1.95 10.83
CA ASP A 16 4.02 -2.08 12.12
C ASP A 16 3.92 -0.74 12.86
N HIS A 17 4.77 0.22 12.51
CA HIS A 17 4.85 1.54 13.16
C HIS A 17 4.40 2.70 12.28
N LEU A 18 4.15 2.45 10.99
CA LEU A 18 3.74 3.48 10.05
C LEU A 18 2.22 3.53 9.90
N SER A 19 1.68 4.74 10.04
CA SER A 19 0.30 5.04 9.68
C SER A 19 0.21 5.59 8.26
N VAL A 20 -0.97 5.48 7.65
CA VAL A 20 -1.26 6.11 6.35
C VAL A 20 -1.02 7.61 6.39
N SER A 21 -1.25 8.27 7.53
CA SER A 21 -0.99 9.70 7.70
C SER A 21 0.49 10.05 7.48
N VAL A 22 1.42 9.20 7.91
CA VAL A 22 2.86 9.42 7.66
C VAL A 22 3.17 9.27 6.16
N LEU A 23 2.60 8.26 5.50
CA LEU A 23 2.76 8.10 4.05
C LEU A 23 2.17 9.29 3.28
N ALA A 24 1.05 9.86 3.73
CA ALA A 24 0.43 11.02 3.12
C ALA A 24 1.25 12.32 3.26
N LEU A 25 2.14 12.41 4.26
CA LEU A 25 3.08 13.52 4.38
C LEU A 25 4.20 13.43 3.33
N VAL A 26 4.68 12.22 3.03
CA VAL A 26 5.76 11.98 2.06
C VAL A 26 5.23 11.96 0.63
N TYR A 27 4.06 11.35 0.44
CA TYR A 27 3.37 11.23 -0.84
C TYR A 27 1.98 11.89 -0.73
N PRO A 28 1.88 13.21 -0.96
CA PRO A 28 0.62 13.93 -0.82
C PRO A 28 -0.49 13.36 -1.72
N PRO A 29 -1.76 13.37 -1.28
CA PRO A 29 -2.88 12.84 -2.06
C PRO A 29 -2.96 13.38 -3.49
N ALA A 30 -2.76 14.70 -3.66
CA ALA A 30 -2.81 15.35 -4.96
C ALA A 30 -1.77 14.82 -5.95
N LEU A 31 -0.58 14.44 -5.46
CA LEU A 31 0.46 13.83 -6.29
C LEU A 31 0.00 12.46 -6.80
N ILE A 32 -0.50 11.61 -5.90
CA ILE A 32 -0.95 10.26 -6.25
C ILE A 32 -2.14 10.33 -7.20
N GLU A 33 -3.12 11.19 -6.93
CA GLU A 33 -4.28 11.40 -7.80
C GLU A 33 -3.88 11.91 -9.18
N GLY A 34 -2.91 12.83 -9.26
CA GLY A 34 -2.34 13.29 -10.54
C GLY A 34 -1.76 12.14 -11.36
N ILE A 35 -0.92 11.29 -10.74
CA ILE A 35 -0.34 10.11 -11.38
C ILE A 35 -1.43 9.14 -11.85
N LEU A 36 -2.43 8.86 -11.01
CA LEU A 36 -3.54 7.96 -11.36
C LEU A 36 -4.35 8.46 -12.56
N ARG A 37 -4.50 9.79 -12.67
CA ARG A 37 -5.14 10.44 -13.81
C ARG A 37 -4.31 10.31 -15.08
N GLU A 38 -3.01 10.59 -14.99
CA GLU A 38 -2.07 10.45 -16.11
C GLU A 38 -2.03 9.01 -16.63
N CYS A 39 -2.12 8.02 -15.75
CA CYS A 39 -2.22 6.61 -16.13
C CYS A 39 -3.58 6.21 -16.75
N GLY A 40 -4.61 7.06 -16.71
CA GLY A 40 -5.93 6.76 -17.27
C GLY A 40 -6.63 5.57 -16.57
N VAL A 41 -6.37 5.41 -15.27
CA VAL A 41 -6.95 4.33 -14.44
C VAL A 41 -8.04 4.80 -13.50
N GLU A 42 -8.38 6.10 -13.53
CA GLU A 42 -9.52 6.64 -12.78
C GLU A 42 -10.80 5.82 -13.05
N GLY A 43 -11.43 5.35 -11.98
CA GLY A 43 -12.66 4.54 -12.05
C GLY A 43 -12.47 3.05 -12.33
N LYS A 44 -11.28 2.58 -12.76
CA LYS A 44 -10.99 1.16 -12.99
C LYS A 44 -10.66 0.46 -11.66
N ARG A 45 -11.70 0.15 -10.88
CA ARG A 45 -11.56 -0.49 -9.55
C ARG A 45 -12.23 -1.86 -9.50
N LEU A 46 -11.46 -2.86 -9.08
CA LEU A 46 -11.95 -4.21 -8.77
C LEU A 46 -12.40 -4.36 -7.30
N ARG A 47 -12.04 -3.39 -6.44
CA ARG A 47 -12.38 -3.37 -5.01
C ARG A 47 -13.19 -2.12 -4.69
N THR A 48 -14.04 -2.19 -3.67
CA THR A 48 -14.92 -1.09 -3.24
C THR A 48 -14.16 0.12 -2.69
N LEU A 49 -12.89 -0.05 -2.32
CA LEU A 49 -12.08 1.00 -1.72
C LEU A 49 -11.74 2.13 -2.72
N PRO A 50 -11.59 3.39 -2.27
CA PRO A 50 -11.06 4.48 -3.09
C PRO A 50 -9.68 4.15 -3.65
N MET A 51 -9.37 4.62 -4.87
CA MET A 51 -8.05 4.36 -5.48
C MET A 51 -6.91 4.93 -4.62
N LEU A 52 -7.08 6.12 -4.06
CA LEU A 52 -6.10 6.72 -3.17
C LEU A 52 -5.80 5.82 -1.95
N THR A 53 -6.84 5.27 -1.32
CA THR A 53 -6.69 4.33 -0.20
C THR A 53 -5.95 3.06 -0.63
N MET A 54 -6.31 2.49 -1.79
CA MET A 54 -5.61 1.33 -2.36
C MET A 54 -4.15 1.63 -2.69
N SER A 55 -3.84 2.84 -3.18
CA SER A 55 -2.46 3.25 -3.46
C SER A 55 -1.62 3.30 -2.18
N TYR A 56 -2.11 3.93 -1.11
CA TYR A 56 -1.39 3.93 0.17
C TYR A 56 -1.22 2.53 0.76
N TYR A 57 -2.23 1.67 0.59
CA TYR A 57 -2.13 0.28 0.97
C TYR A 57 -1.01 -0.44 0.20
N CYS A 58 -0.95 -0.30 -1.13
CA CYS A 58 0.10 -0.89 -1.95
C CYS A 58 1.50 -0.33 -1.60
N ILE A 59 1.63 0.97 -1.34
CA ILE A 59 2.88 1.57 -0.86
C ILE A 59 3.29 0.93 0.47
N GLY A 60 2.36 0.81 1.43
CA GLY A 60 2.63 0.15 2.71
C GLY A 60 3.07 -1.31 2.57
N LEU A 61 2.50 -2.05 1.62
CA LEU A 61 2.92 -3.43 1.32
C LEU A 61 4.38 -3.51 0.86
N SER A 62 4.91 -2.51 0.16
CA SER A 62 6.33 -2.49 -0.24
C SER A 62 7.30 -2.34 0.92
N LEU A 63 6.81 -1.86 2.07
CA LEU A 63 7.60 -1.72 3.31
C LEU A 63 7.60 -3.01 4.14
N TYR A 64 6.87 -4.02 3.66
CA TYR A 64 6.89 -5.33 4.23
C TYR A 64 8.16 -6.06 3.73
N PRO A 65 9.02 -6.58 4.62
CA PRO A 65 10.26 -7.21 4.21
C PRO A 65 9.98 -8.43 3.32
N GLU A 66 10.82 -8.61 2.30
CA GLU A 66 10.88 -9.83 1.48
C GLU A 66 11.03 -11.05 2.41
N TRP A 67 10.34 -12.13 2.07
CA TRP A 67 10.42 -13.39 2.80
C TRP A 67 11.76 -14.05 2.42
N GLU A 68 12.76 -14.02 3.31
CA GLU A 68 13.87 -15.00 3.28
C GLU A 68 13.41 -16.35 3.86
#